data_AF-E2SF69-F1
#
_entry.id   AF-E2SF69-F1
#
_cell.length_a   1.000
_cell.length_b   1.000
_cell.length_c   1.000
_cell.angle_alpha   90.00
_cell.angle_beta   90.00
_cell.angle_gamma   90.00
#
_symmetry.space_group_name_H-M   'P 1'
#
loop_
_entity.id
_entity.type
_entity.pdbx_description
1 polymer ?
#
loop_
_entity_poly.entity_id
_entity_poly.type
_entity_poly.pdbx_seq_one_letter_code
_entity_poly.pdbx_strand_id
1 'polypeptide(L)'
;MTTTAAELAALKRVQRRVAGIAFFSIAIHGVLGLIGGAHAIVDDPGRRTDAILLLVMSGVFAVVTLVVTRVILGRSPFTWYWWPVAFVPTIAGSFWVL
;
A
#
# COMPACT_ATOMS: atom_id res chain seq x y z
N MET A 1 4.50 18.22 -35.95
CA MET A 1 5.62 17.94 -35.03
C MET A 1 5.64 16.46 -34.76
N THR A 2 6.69 15.75 -35.16
CA THR A 2 6.89 14.33 -34.84
C THR A 2 7.60 14.24 -33.50
N THR A 3 6.98 13.56 -32.53
CA THR A 3 7.56 13.33 -31.21
C THR A 3 8.80 12.44 -31.36
N THR A 4 9.93 12.89 -30.86
CA THR A 4 11.18 12.12 -30.86
C THR A 4 11.07 10.92 -29.89
N ALA A 5 11.87 9.89 -30.11
CA ALA A 5 11.93 8.75 -29.20
C ALA A 5 12.30 9.16 -27.75
N ALA A 6 13.12 10.20 -27.61
CA ALA A 6 13.52 10.76 -26.31
C ALA A 6 12.33 11.39 -25.57
N GLU A 7 11.49 12.16 -26.27
CA GLU A 7 10.28 12.77 -25.69
C GLU A 7 9.27 11.70 -25.25
N LEU A 8 9.06 10.65 -26.05
CA LEU A 8 8.20 9.53 -25.67
C LEU A 8 8.71 8.80 -24.42
N ALA A 9 10.03 8.61 -24.29
CA ALA A 9 10.63 8.01 -23.11
C ALA A 9 10.47 8.88 -21.86
N ALA A 10 10.60 10.21 -22.01
CA ALA A 10 10.36 11.17 -20.94
C ALA A 10 8.89 11.14 -20.47
N LEU A 11 7.95 11.18 -21.41
CA LEU A 11 6.51 11.11 -21.13
C LEU A 11 6.14 9.82 -20.40
N LYS A 12 6.61 8.65 -20.87
CA LYS A 12 6.38 7.37 -20.19
C LYS A 12 6.91 7.37 -18.75
N ARG A 13 8.05 8.01 -18.50
CA ARG A 13 8.61 8.11 -17.15
C ARG A 13 7.72 8.92 -16.22
N VAL A 14 7.19 10.05 -16.69
CA VAL A 14 6.24 10.88 -15.92
C VAL A 14 4.94 10.12 -15.68
N GLN A 15 4.37 9.52 -16.72
CA GLN A 15 3.13 8.75 -16.65
C GLN A 15 3.21 7.63 -15.59
N ARG A 16 4.32 6.88 -15.57
CA ARG A 16 4.54 5.82 -14.56
C ARG A 16 4.63 6.36 -13.14
N ARG A 17 5.27 7.52 -12.94
CA ARG A 17 5.36 8.15 -11.61
C ARG A 17 3.99 8.63 -11.14
N VAL A 18 3.25 9.31 -12.01
CA VAL A 18 1.89 9.78 -11.69
C VAL A 18 0.97 8.60 -11.38
N ALA A 19 0.98 7.55 -12.20
CA ALA A 19 0.21 6.34 -11.95
C ALA A 19 0.61 5.65 -10.64
N GLY A 20 1.92 5.58 -10.35
CA GLY A 20 2.43 4.99 -9.12
C GLY A 20 2.00 5.77 -7.88
N ILE A 21 2.04 7.11 -7.93
CA ILE A 21 1.58 7.97 -6.84
C ILE A 21 0.07 7.84 -6.66
N ALA A 22 -0.72 7.91 -7.75
CA ALA A 22 -2.17 7.78 -7.68
C ALA A 22 -2.59 6.44 -7.07
N PHE A 23 -1.99 5.34 -7.53
CA PHE A 23 -2.24 4.01 -6.98
C PHE A 23 -1.83 3.92 -5.51
N PHE A 24 -0.63 4.39 -5.17
CA PHE A 24 -0.15 4.39 -3.78
C PHE A 24 -1.11 5.14 -2.86
N SER A 25 -1.56 6.33 -3.27
CA SER A 25 -2.54 7.11 -2.51
C SER A 25 -3.82 6.32 -2.28
N ILE A 26 -4.42 5.68 -3.29
CA ILE A 26 -5.65 4.91 -3.09
C ILE A 26 -5.40 3.69 -2.18
N ALA A 27 -4.31 2.96 -2.42
CA ALA A 27 -4.02 1.73 -1.70
C ALA A 27 -3.68 1.97 -0.22
N ILE A 28 -2.93 3.03 0.10
CA ILE A 28 -2.60 3.38 1.50
C ILE A 28 -3.85 3.78 2.29
N HIS A 29 -4.83 4.44 1.67
CA HIS A 29 -6.13 4.71 2.31
C HIS A 29 -6.84 3.41 2.68
N GLY A 30 -6.77 2.38 1.83
CA GLY A 30 -7.30 1.05 2.14
C GLY A 30 -6.62 0.42 3.37
N VAL A 31 -5.28 0.49 3.44
CA VAL A 31 -4.52 -0.02 4.62
C VAL A 31 -4.95 0.70 5.90
N LEU A 32 -4.98 2.03 5.89
CA LEU A 32 -5.37 2.83 7.04
C LEU A 32 -6.84 2.63 7.42
N GLY A 33 -7.73 2.50 6.44
CA GLY A 33 -9.14 2.21 6.66
C GLY A 33 -9.39 0.86 7.34
N LEU A 34 -8.64 -0.18 6.94
CA LEU A 34 -8.69 -1.49 7.60
C LEU A 34 -8.23 -1.43 9.06
N ILE A 35 -7.15 -0.70 9.34
CA ILE A 35 -6.65 -0.50 10.71
C ILE A 35 -7.65 0.30 11.54
N GLY A 36 -8.19 1.40 10.99
CA GLY A 36 -9.20 2.21 11.67
C GLY A 36 -10.48 1.42 11.95
N GLY A 37 -10.92 0.59 11.01
CA GLY A 37 -12.04 -0.34 11.20
C GLY A 37 -11.77 -1.39 12.27
N ALA A 38 -10.55 -1.95 12.32
CA ALA A 38 -10.14 -2.89 13.36
C ALA A 38 -10.19 -2.23 14.75
N HIS A 39 -9.60 -1.03 14.87
CA HIS A 39 -9.60 -0.28 16.11
C HIS A 39 -11.01 0.08 16.59
N ALA A 40 -11.93 0.41 15.68
CA ALA A 40 -13.30 0.76 16.02
C ALA A 40 -14.12 -0.38 16.64
N ILE A 41 -13.66 -1.63 16.54
CA ILE A 41 -14.43 -2.82 16.94
C ILE A 41 -13.65 -3.74 17.90
N VAL A 42 -12.43 -3.38 18.27
CA VAL A 42 -11.53 -4.25 19.05
C VAL A 42 -12.04 -4.50 20.48
N ASP A 43 -12.72 -3.51 21.07
CA ASP A 43 -13.22 -3.58 22.45
C ASP A 43 -14.53 -4.39 22.57
N ASP A 44 -15.16 -4.76 21.44
CA ASP A 44 -16.34 -5.63 21.42
C ASP A 44 -15.88 -7.11 21.46
N PRO A 45 -16.14 -7.84 22.56
CA PRO A 45 -15.70 -9.23 22.71
C PRO A 45 -16.26 -10.16 21.63
N GLY A 46 -17.44 -9.85 21.08
CA GLY A 46 -18.07 -10.62 20.00
C GLY A 46 -17.43 -10.39 18.63
N ARG A 47 -16.61 -9.35 18.50
CA ARG A 47 -16.03 -8.90 17.21
C ARG A 47 -14.51 -8.80 17.23
N ARG A 48 -13.86 -9.18 18.34
CA ARG A 48 -12.40 -9.17 18.45
C ARG A 48 -11.71 -9.99 17.34
N THR A 49 -12.30 -11.12 16.94
CA THR A 49 -11.82 -11.91 15.80
C THR A 49 -11.87 -11.12 14.49
N ASP A 50 -12.94 -10.36 14.25
CA ASP A 50 -13.07 -9.51 13.07
C ASP A 50 -12.02 -8.38 13.08
N ALA A 51 -11.76 -7.79 14.25
CA ALA A 51 -10.72 -6.77 14.41
C ALA A 51 -9.34 -7.31 14.00
N ILE A 52 -9.00 -8.53 14.45
CA ILE A 52 -7.76 -9.21 14.08
C ILE A 52 -7.74 -9.51 12.58
N LEU A 53 -8.84 -9.99 11.99
CA LEU A 53 -8.93 -10.24 10.55
C LEU A 53 -8.70 -8.96 9.73
N LEU A 54 -9.29 -7.84 10.14
CA LEU A 54 -9.06 -6.54 9.49
C LEU A 54 -7.60 -6.11 9.58
N LEU A 55 -6.95 -6.29 10.74
CA LEU A 55 -5.52 -6.02 10.90
C LEU A 55 -4.68 -6.90 9.97
N VAL A 56 -4.97 -8.21 9.88
CA VAL A 56 -4.28 -9.14 8.97
C VAL A 56 -4.48 -8.72 7.51
N MET A 57 -5.70 -8.32 7.12
CA MET A 57 -5.98 -7.80 5.78
C MET A 57 -5.22 -6.52 5.48
N SER A 58 -4.97 -5.65 6.46
CA SER A 58 -4.12 -4.47 6.26
C SER A 58 -2.71 -4.86 5.84
N GLY A 59 -2.16 -5.95 6.40
CA GLY A 59 -0.86 -6.50 6.01
C GLY A 59 -0.85 -7.04 4.59
N VAL A 60 -1.91 -7.74 4.17
CA VAL A 60 -2.07 -8.18 2.77
C VAL A 60 -2.07 -6.98 1.82
N PHE A 61 -2.81 -5.93 2.16
CA PHE A 61 -2.84 -4.70 1.36
C PHE A 61 -1.50 -3.96 1.35
N ALA A 62 -0.71 -4.01 2.43
CA ALA A 62 0.65 -3.48 2.44
C ALA A 62 1.55 -4.19 1.40
N VAL A 63 1.45 -5.52 1.29
CA VAL A 63 2.16 -6.29 0.26
C VAL A 63 1.72 -5.88 -1.14
N VAL A 64 0.41 -5.85 -1.39
CA VAL A 64 -0.15 -5.45 -2.70
C VAL A 64 0.30 -4.04 -3.07
N THR A 65 0.25 -3.11 -2.13
CA THR A 65 0.67 -1.73 -2.31
C THR A 65 2.13 -1.66 -2.76
N LEU A 66 3.03 -2.37 -2.06
CA LEU A 66 4.44 -2.41 -2.40
C LEU A 66 4.67 -3.00 -3.80
N VAL A 67 4.12 -4.17 -4.07
CA VAL A 67 4.36 -4.92 -5.31
C VAL A 67 3.84 -4.14 -6.51
N VAL A 68 2.59 -3.70 -6.49
CA VAL A 68 1.97 -3.01 -7.64
C VAL A 68 2.64 -1.66 -7.88
N THR A 69 2.91 -0.88 -6.83
CA THR A 69 3.64 0.41 -6.98
C THR A 69 5.00 0.20 -7.63
N ARG A 70 5.75 -0.84 -7.21
CA ARG A 70 7.07 -1.18 -7.79
C ARG A 70 6.96 -1.58 -9.26
N VAL A 71 5.98 -2.41 -9.61
CA VAL A 71 5.71 -2.83 -10.99
C VAL A 71 5.38 -1.61 -11.87
N ILE A 72 4.49 -0.73 -11.41
CA ILE A 72 4.15 0.51 -12.13
C ILE A 72 5.41 1.34 -12.37
N LEU A 73 6.28 1.50 -11.37
CA LEU A 73 7.52 2.25 -11.47
C LEU A 73 8.65 1.52 -12.23
N GLY A 74 8.49 0.24 -12.54
CA GLY A 74 9.49 -0.55 -13.28
C GLY A 74 10.70 -0.90 -12.44
N ARG A 75 10.46 -1.15 -11.15
CA ARG A 75 11.46 -1.53 -10.17
C ARG A 75 11.13 -2.92 -9.65
N SER A 76 12.17 -3.66 -9.24
CA SER A 76 11.97 -4.98 -8.64
C SER A 76 11.17 -4.88 -7.32
N PRO A 77 10.10 -5.66 -7.14
CA PRO A 77 9.34 -5.69 -5.88
C PRO A 77 10.09 -6.41 -4.75
N PHE A 78 11.07 -7.26 -5.08
CA PHE A 78 11.83 -8.07 -4.11
C PHE A 78 12.99 -7.32 -3.45
N THR A 79 12.94 -6.00 -3.52
CA THR A 79 13.96 -5.15 -2.93
C THR A 79 13.71 -5.07 -1.42
N TRP A 80 14.48 -5.85 -0.64
CA TRP A 80 14.20 -6.16 0.76
C TRP A 80 13.96 -4.92 1.66
N TYR A 81 14.71 -3.84 1.45
CA TYR A 81 14.64 -2.65 2.32
C TYR A 81 13.31 -1.88 2.24
N TRP A 82 12.47 -2.15 1.23
CA TRP A 82 11.15 -1.53 1.13
C TRP A 82 10.03 -2.30 1.82
N TRP A 83 10.28 -3.56 2.17
CA TRP A 83 9.31 -4.37 2.90
C TRP A 83 8.99 -3.77 4.27
N PRO A 84 9.97 -3.45 5.14
CA PRO A 84 9.68 -2.79 6.41
C PRO A 84 8.86 -1.50 6.23
N VAL A 85 9.20 -0.68 5.23
CA VAL A 85 8.51 0.59 4.94
C VAL A 85 7.03 0.36 4.60
N ALA A 86 6.72 -0.64 3.77
CA ALA A 86 5.35 -0.95 3.39
C ALA A 86 4.49 -1.39 4.59
N PHE A 87 5.10 -2.08 5.55
CA PHE A 87 4.43 -2.60 6.74
C PHE A 87 4.35 -1.62 7.91
N VAL A 88 5.00 -0.45 7.86
CA VAL A 88 4.97 0.54 8.96
C VAL A 88 3.56 0.81 9.48
N PRO A 89 2.53 1.07 8.64
CA PRO A 89 1.18 1.33 9.13
C PRO A 89 0.57 0.11 9.84
N THR A 90 0.71 -1.09 9.27
CA THR A 90 0.20 -2.33 9.87
C THR A 90 0.88 -2.64 11.19
N ILE A 91 2.20 -2.46 11.28
CA ILE A 91 2.96 -2.62 12.53
C ILE A 91 2.47 -1.60 13.56
N ALA A 92 2.31 -0.34 13.18
CA ALA A 92 1.77 0.68 14.08
C ALA A 92 0.35 0.33 14.58
N GLY A 93 -0.53 -0.10 13.67
CA GLY A 93 -1.89 -0.53 14.01
C GLY A 93 -1.94 -1.77 14.91
N SER A 94 -0.93 -2.64 14.86
CA SER A 94 -0.86 -3.82 15.73
C SER A 94 -0.78 -3.46 17.21
N PHE A 95 -0.14 -2.34 17.57
CA PHE A 95 -0.07 -1.85 18.95
C PHE A 95 -1.42 -1.34 19.49
N TRP A 96 -2.40 -1.09 18.61
CA TRP A 96 -3.74 -0.62 19.01
C TRP A 96 -4.78 -1.74 19.02
N VAL A 97 -4.52 -2.84 18.34
CA VAL A 97 -5.50 -3.91 18.09
C VAL A 97 -5.15 -5.20 18.85
N LEU A 98 -3.88 -5.45 19.13
CA LEU A 98 -3.38 -6.61 19.86
C LEU A 98 -3.01 -6.23 21.30
#